data_AF-A0A4Y7SZN8-F1
#
_entry.id   AF-A0A4Y7SZN8-F1
#
_cell.length_a   1.000
_cell.length_b   1.000
_cell.length_c   1.000
_cell.angle_alpha   90.00
_cell.angle_beta   90.00
_cell.angle_gamma   90.00
#
_symmetry.space_group_name_H-M   'P 1'
#
loop_
_entity.id
_entity.type
_entity.pdbx_description
1 polymer ?
#
loop_
_entity_poly.entity_id
_entity_poly.type
_entity_poly.pdbx_seq_one_letter_code
_entity_poly.pdbx_strand_id
1 'polypeptide(L)' 'MDSAHAEAAVVLINTGADRTRENLENETPEQVLGVGGREQKLARQYVIDQCGKE' A
#
# COMPACT_ATOMS: atom_id res chain seq x y z
N MET A 1 14.41 4.31 0.12
CA MET A 1 13.50 4.94 1.11
C MET A 1 13.21 3.86 2.13
N ASP A 2 13.62 3.98 3.40
CA ASP A 2 13.25 3.01 4.46
C ASP A 2 11.78 3.20 4.87
N SER A 3 10.93 3.10 3.85
CA SER A 3 9.48 3.14 3.89
C SER A 3 8.97 1.85 4.53
N ALA A 4 7.71 1.82 4.92
CA ALA A 4 7.00 0.62 5.37
C ALA A 4 6.84 -0.45 4.24
N HIS A 5 7.95 -0.83 3.60
CA HIS A 5 8.07 -1.77 2.48
C HIS A 5 7.31 -1.34 1.21
N ALA A 6 7.27 -0.04 0.90
CA ALA A 6 6.51 0.48 -0.24
C ALA A 6 6.98 -0.07 -1.60
N GLU A 7 8.31 -0.20 -1.78
CA GLU A 7 8.88 -0.76 -3.01
C GLU A 7 8.47 -2.23 -3.20
N ALA A 8 8.41 -3.01 -2.12
CA ALA A 8 7.94 -4.40 -2.18
C ALA A 8 6.44 -4.47 -2.53
N ALA A 9 5.62 -3.57 -1.97
CA ALA A 9 4.20 -3.48 -2.31
C ALA A 9 4.00 -3.19 -3.80
N VAL A 10 4.75 -2.23 -4.37
CA VAL A 10 4.70 -1.92 -5.81
C VAL A 10 5.08 -3.12 -6.67
N VAL A 11 6.14 -3.85 -6.31
CA VAL A 11 6.52 -5.08 -7.03
C VAL A 11 5.38 -6.09 -7.03
N LEU A 12 4.79 -6.37 -5.86
CA LEU A 12 3.70 -7.34 -5.73
C LEU A 12 2.48 -6.94 -6.58
N ILE A 13 2.06 -5.68 -6.51
CA ILE A 13 0.94 -5.14 -7.29
C ILE A 13 1.21 -5.30 -8.79
N ASN A 14 2.39 -4.88 -9.26
CA ASN A 14 2.75 -4.96 -10.67
C ASN A 14 2.89 -6.41 -11.17
N THR A 15 3.09 -7.38 -10.26
CA THR A 15 3.08 -8.82 -10.57
C THR A 15 1.71 -9.48 -10.47
N GLY A 16 0.65 -8.72 -10.20
CA GLY A 16 -0.74 -9.20 -10.23
C GLY A 16 -1.37 -9.42 -8.86
N ALA A 17 -0.77 -8.91 -7.78
CA ALA A 17 -1.49 -8.84 -6.51
C ALA A 17 -2.70 -7.89 -6.63
N ASP A 18 -3.88 -8.39 -6.26
CA ASP A 18 -5.11 -7.61 -6.26
C ASP A 18 -5.18 -6.71 -5.02
N ARG A 19 -4.87 -5.43 -5.23
CA ARG A 19 -4.92 -4.39 -4.20
C ARG A 19 -6.33 -3.84 -3.94
N THR A 20 -7.31 -4.16 -4.77
CA THR A 20 -8.71 -3.76 -4.53
C THR A 20 -9.42 -4.68 -3.54
N ARG A 21 -8.77 -5.79 -3.15
CA ARG A 21 -9.36 -6.80 -2.28
C ARG A 21 -9.39 -6.36 -0.82
N GLU A 22 -10.59 -6.36 -0.25
CA GLU A 22 -10.83 -6.03 1.15
C GLU A 22 -10.48 -7.20 2.09
N ASN A 23 -10.01 -6.85 3.30
CA ASN A 23 -9.88 -7.77 4.42
C ASN A 23 -11.23 -8.01 5.13
N LEU A 24 -11.24 -8.77 6.24
CA LEU A 24 -12.46 -9.06 7.01
C LEU A 24 -13.09 -7.82 7.68
N GLU A 25 -12.34 -6.73 7.77
CA GLU A 25 -12.78 -5.44 8.32
C GLU A 25 -13.27 -4.48 7.22
N ASN A 26 -13.37 -4.94 5.96
CA ASN A 26 -13.71 -4.14 4.78
C ASN A 26 -12.67 -3.05 4.45
N GLU A 27 -11.39 -3.35 4.67
CA GLU A 27 -10.28 -2.45 4.35
C GLU A 27 -9.46 -2.99 3.18
N THR A 28 -9.16 -2.13 2.19
CA THR A 28 -8.11 -2.37 1.20
C THR A 28 -6.72 -2.21 1.84
N PRO A 29 -5.64 -2.72 1.22
CA PRO A 29 -4.28 -2.57 1.74
C PRO A 29 -3.88 -1.13 2.04
N GLU A 30 -4.28 -0.15 1.22
CA GLU A 30 -4.03 1.28 1.45
C GLU A 30 -4.86 1.91 2.58
N GLN A 31 -5.95 1.25 3.01
CA GLN A 31 -6.78 1.68 4.13
C GLN A 31 -6.25 1.17 5.48
N VAL A 32 -5.57 0.01 5.47
CA VAL A 32 -5.00 -0.58 6.69
C VAL A 32 -4.01 0.39 7.33
N LEU A 33 -4.31 0.82 8.56
CA LEU A 33 -3.40 1.53 9.42
C LEU A 33 -2.34 0.53 9.93
N GLY A 34 -1.26 0.32 9.18
CA GLY A 34 -0.10 -0.48 9.58
C GLY A 34 0.56 0.01 10.87
N VAL A 35 1.89 0.18 10.92
CA VAL A 35 2.56 0.67 12.15
C VAL A 35 2.30 2.15 12.46
N GLY A 36 1.54 2.85 11.62
CA GLY A 36 1.21 4.25 11.76
C GLY A 36 2.37 5.19 11.37
N GLY A 37 2.22 6.47 11.74
CA GLY A 37 3.29 7.46 11.64
C GLY A 37 3.56 7.98 10.21
N ARG A 38 4.72 8.64 10.06
CA ARG A 38 5.14 9.30 8.81
C ARG A 38 5.49 8.29 7.72
N GLU A 39 6.19 7.22 8.07
CA GLU A 39 6.67 6.23 7.10
C GLU A 39 5.53 5.50 6.40
N GLN A 40 4.44 5.21 7.11
CA GLN A 40 3.27 4.60 6.47
C GLN A 40 2.55 5.59 5.54
N LYS A 41 2.42 6.86 5.91
CA LYS A 41 1.84 7.89 5.04
C LYS A 41 2.65 8.05 3.75
N LEU A 42 3.97 8.06 3.86
CA LEU A 42 4.88 8.12 2.71
C LEU A 42 4.80 6.85 1.86
N ALA A 43 4.74 5.67 2.48
CA ALA A 43 4.57 4.41 1.77
C ALA A 43 3.27 4.35 0.98
N ARG A 44 2.15 4.75 1.60
CA ARG A 44 0.84 4.82 0.92
C ARG A 44 0.88 5.79 -0.26
N GLN A 45 1.44 6.98 -0.07
CA GLN A 45 1.56 7.95 -1.16
C GLN A 45 2.42 7.39 -2.30
N TYR A 46 3.53 6.73 -1.98
CA TYR A 46 4.40 6.12 -2.97
C TYR A 46 3.69 5.06 -3.82
N VAL A 47 2.91 4.18 -3.19
CA VAL A 47 2.09 3.18 -3.93
C VAL A 47 1.09 3.88 -4.84
N ILE A 48 0.39 4.92 -4.36
CA ILE A 48 -0.55 5.70 -5.17
C ILE A 48 0.14 6.34 -6.38
N ASP A 49 1.33 6.91 -6.19
CA ASP A 49 2.07 7.59 -7.26
C ASP A 49 2.56 6.60 -8.34
N GLN A 50 2.88 5.35 -7.96
CA GLN A 50 3.39 4.33 -8.89
C GLN A 50 2.28 3.49 -9.55
N CYS A 51 1.22 3.18 -8.82
CA CYS A 51 0.18 2.24 -9.23
C CYS A 51 -1.18 2.90 -9.49
N GLY A 52 -1.32 4.21 -9.21
CA GLY A 52 -2.56 4.96 -9.35
C GLY A 52 -3.43 4.91 -8.09
N LYS A 53 -4.46 5.77 -8.06
CA LYS A 53 -5.49 5.70 -7.00
C LYS A 53 -6.43 4.53 -7.25
N GLU A 54 -6.79 3.84 -6.17
CA GLU A 54 -7.94 2.95 -6.09
C GLU A 54 -9.25 3.75 -6.13
#